data_AF-A0A8S0XB74-F1
#
_entry.id   AF-A0A8S0XB74-F1
#
_cell.length_a   1.000
_cell.length_b   1.000
_cell.length_c   1.000
_cell.angle_alpha   90.00
_cell.angle_beta   90.00
_cell.angle_gamma   90.00
#
_symmetry.space_group_name_H-M   'P 1'
#
loop_
_entity.id
_entity.type
_entity.pdbx_description
1 polymer ?
#
loop_
_entity_poly.entity_id
_entity_poly.type
_entity_poly.pdbx_seq_one_letter_code
_entity_poly.pdbx_strand_id
1 'polypeptide(L)'
;MLGLPKATELSKPLSKKAIFDKFKPSLTDRKLFDDQISRLSIVAEISPQTVAIKASADVSAVYVVLVTLKTAECDQKNITLLSKLIDQRMLFVLQFGDTTRLAVYRAEKVLVSESKPLGGWKLSLIGLDLEAIWENVIAQIGGIDLTGGADLDATIAENNRQEKLHKQIAALEKKAMTERQPRRKWELAEKIRRLKIELGGTSNE
;
A
#
# COMPACT_ATOMS: atom_id res chain seq x y z
N MET A 1 9.65 -1.81 -17.63
CA MET A 1 8.30 -2.09 -17.08
C MET A 1 7.59 -0.87 -16.48
N LEU A 2 8.28 0.11 -15.90
CA LEU A 2 7.65 1.28 -15.25
C LEU A 2 8.19 2.64 -15.75
N GLY A 3 8.78 2.67 -16.94
CA GLY A 3 9.52 3.85 -17.43
C GLY A 3 10.86 4.12 -16.72
N LEU A 4 11.34 3.19 -15.91
CA LEU A 4 12.62 3.30 -15.19
C LEU A 4 13.83 3.15 -16.16
N PRO A 5 14.99 3.74 -15.83
CA PRO A 5 16.22 3.56 -16.60
C PRO A 5 16.63 2.09 -16.71
N LYS A 6 17.21 1.69 -17.85
CA LYS A 6 17.68 0.31 -18.07
C LYS A 6 18.71 -0.15 -17.03
N ALA A 7 19.52 0.76 -16.50
CA ALA A 7 20.49 0.47 -15.46
C ALA A 7 19.85 -0.02 -14.14
N THR A 8 18.55 0.21 -13.94
CA THR A 8 17.83 -0.30 -12.77
C THR A 8 17.44 -1.76 -12.92
N GLU A 9 17.45 -2.33 -14.13
CA GLU A 9 16.92 -3.67 -14.39
C GLU A 9 17.70 -4.75 -13.64
N LEU A 10 16.96 -5.60 -12.93
CA LEU A 10 17.45 -6.79 -12.24
C LEU A 10 16.57 -7.99 -12.62
N SER A 11 17.07 -9.19 -12.35
CA SER A 11 16.27 -10.40 -12.47
C SER A 11 16.69 -11.39 -11.40
N LYS A 12 16.19 -11.18 -10.17
CA LYS A 12 16.48 -12.04 -9.03
C LYS A 12 15.19 -12.69 -8.51
N PRO A 13 14.99 -14.00 -8.68
CA PRO A 13 13.81 -14.67 -8.16
C PRO A 13 13.80 -14.65 -6.64
N LEU A 14 12.60 -14.53 -6.05
CA LEU A 14 12.39 -14.63 -4.60
C LEU A 14 11.68 -15.94 -4.28
N SER A 15 12.28 -16.72 -3.38
CA SER A 15 11.73 -18.00 -2.94
C SER A 15 10.65 -17.78 -1.89
N LYS A 16 9.42 -18.25 -2.18
CA LYS A 16 8.35 -18.31 -1.17
C LYS A 16 8.75 -19.07 0.09
N LYS A 17 9.50 -20.16 -0.09
CA LYS A 17 10.01 -20.95 1.03
C LYS A 17 10.89 -20.09 1.95
N ALA A 18 11.80 -19.31 1.38
CA ALA A 18 12.67 -18.42 2.16
C ALA A 18 11.88 -17.35 2.92
N ILE A 19 10.79 -16.83 2.33
CA ILE A 19 9.87 -15.89 2.98
C ILE A 19 9.20 -16.57 4.20
N PHE A 20 8.66 -17.77 4.01
CA PHE A 20 7.99 -18.50 5.08
C PHE A 20 8.95 -18.96 6.19
N ASP A 21 10.17 -19.36 5.84
CA ASP A 21 11.19 -19.75 6.82
C ASP A 21 11.63 -18.56 7.68
N LYS A 22 11.71 -17.36 7.08
CA LYS A 22 12.07 -16.11 7.78
C LYS A 22 10.95 -15.61 8.70
N PHE A 23 9.72 -15.51 8.21
CA PHE A 23 8.61 -14.89 8.95
C PHE A 23 7.76 -15.84 9.77
N LYS A 24 7.82 -17.14 9.45
CA LYS A 24 7.00 -18.19 10.07
C LYS A 24 5.52 -17.77 10.21
N PRO A 25 4.86 -17.36 9.11
CA PRO A 25 3.47 -16.93 9.16
C PRO A 25 2.55 -18.06 9.61
N SER A 26 1.35 -17.73 10.08
CA SER A 26 0.35 -18.72 10.45
C SER A 26 -0.02 -19.62 9.27
N LEU A 27 -0.57 -20.81 9.54
CA LEU A 27 -1.02 -21.71 8.47
C LEU A 27 -2.07 -21.05 7.57
N THR A 28 -2.96 -20.24 8.17
CA THR A 28 -3.98 -19.49 7.43
C THR A 28 -3.36 -18.43 6.53
N ASP A 29 -2.40 -17.65 7.03
CA ASP A 29 -1.75 -16.60 6.23
C ASP A 29 -0.85 -17.22 5.14
N ARG A 30 -0.19 -18.34 5.43
CA ARG A 30 0.58 -19.10 4.43
C ARG A 30 -0.32 -19.61 3.30
N LYS A 31 -1.47 -20.19 3.65
CA LYS A 31 -2.44 -20.65 2.66
C LYS A 31 -2.96 -19.49 1.81
N LEU A 32 -3.35 -18.37 2.44
CA LEU A 32 -3.78 -17.15 1.75
C LEU A 32 -2.71 -16.65 0.77
N PHE A 33 -1.45 -16.63 1.20
CA PHE A 33 -0.32 -16.25 0.37
C PHE A 33 -0.17 -17.18 -0.85
N ASP A 34 -0.22 -18.50 -0.63
CA ASP A 34 -0.08 -19.48 -1.69
C ASP A 34 -1.25 -19.49 -2.67
N ASP A 35 -2.46 -19.20 -2.20
CA ASP A 35 -3.67 -19.10 -3.01
C ASP A 35 -3.66 -17.83 -3.89
N GLN A 36 -3.07 -16.73 -3.43
CA GLN A 36 -3.07 -15.44 -4.15
C GLN A 36 -1.82 -15.19 -4.99
N ILE A 37 -0.65 -15.65 -4.56
CA ILE A 37 0.63 -15.33 -5.21
C ILE A 37 1.15 -16.54 -5.99
N SER A 38 1.52 -16.33 -7.24
CA SER A 38 2.14 -17.35 -8.10
C SER A 38 3.65 -17.27 -8.02
N ARG A 39 4.24 -16.11 -8.35
CA ARG A 39 5.69 -15.90 -8.46
C ARG A 39 6.10 -14.54 -7.92
N LEU A 40 7.36 -14.47 -7.48
CA LEU A 40 7.98 -13.26 -6.94
C LEU A 40 9.37 -13.11 -7.55
N SER A 41 9.69 -11.90 -8.01
CA SER A 41 11.03 -11.58 -8.50
C SER A 41 11.36 -10.11 -8.28
N ILE A 42 12.57 -9.82 -7.83
CA ILE A 42 13.13 -8.47 -7.88
C ILE A 42 13.47 -8.20 -9.34
N VAL A 43 12.84 -7.18 -9.90
CA VAL A 43 12.96 -6.80 -11.32
C VAL A 43 13.67 -5.48 -11.53
N ALA A 44 13.81 -4.67 -10.48
CA ALA A 44 14.66 -3.48 -10.53
C ALA A 44 15.20 -3.07 -9.16
N GLU A 45 16.31 -2.33 -9.19
CA GLU A 45 16.89 -1.61 -8.06
C GLU A 45 17.13 -0.15 -8.45
N ILE A 46 16.54 0.76 -7.68
CA ILE A 46 16.79 2.19 -7.77
C ILE A 46 17.77 2.53 -6.64
N SER A 47 19.01 2.80 -7.00
CA SER A 47 20.10 3.10 -6.07
C SER A 47 21.02 4.16 -6.68
N PRO A 48 21.99 4.71 -5.93
CA PRO A 48 22.80 5.81 -6.45
C PRO A 48 23.55 5.46 -7.73
N GLN A 49 23.90 4.18 -7.88
CA GLN A 49 24.60 3.65 -9.04
C GLN A 49 23.70 3.54 -10.27
N THR A 50 22.39 3.31 -10.09
CA THR A 50 21.46 3.04 -11.21
C THR A 50 20.73 4.28 -11.72
N VAL A 51 20.63 5.34 -10.90
CA VAL A 51 19.95 6.59 -11.27
C VAL A 51 20.81 7.85 -11.13
N ALA A 52 22.09 7.72 -10.77
CA ALA A 52 23.04 8.83 -10.61
C ALA A 52 22.57 9.92 -9.62
N ILE A 53 21.91 9.51 -8.53
CA ILE A 53 21.39 10.39 -7.47
C ILE A 53 21.94 9.91 -6.13
N LYS A 54 22.30 10.83 -5.23
CA LYS A 54 22.86 10.46 -3.92
C LYS A 54 21.86 9.66 -3.08
N ALA A 55 22.39 8.73 -2.27
CA ALA A 55 21.61 8.11 -1.20
C ALA A 55 21.21 9.16 -0.15
N SER A 56 20.15 8.86 0.61
CA SER A 56 19.83 9.60 1.84
C SER A 56 20.26 8.79 3.07
N ALA A 57 20.12 9.38 4.26
CA ALA A 57 20.40 8.68 5.51
C ALA A 57 19.51 7.44 5.70
N ASP A 58 18.23 7.55 5.30
CA ASP A 58 17.21 6.53 5.56
C ASP A 58 16.85 5.68 4.33
N VAL A 59 17.36 6.05 3.14
CA VAL A 59 17.10 5.33 1.88
C VAL A 59 18.41 5.09 1.12
N SER A 60 18.93 3.87 1.25
CA SER A 60 20.09 3.39 0.49
C SER A 60 19.73 2.87 -0.90
N ALA A 61 18.55 2.27 -1.05
CA ALA A 61 18.00 1.75 -2.31
C ALA A 61 16.49 1.54 -2.20
N VAL A 62 15.82 1.49 -3.36
CA VAL A 62 14.43 1.06 -3.52
C VAL A 62 14.38 -0.15 -4.44
N TYR A 63 13.81 -1.25 -3.97
CA TYR A 63 13.64 -2.46 -4.76
C TYR A 63 12.24 -2.55 -5.38
N VAL A 64 12.18 -2.94 -6.65
CA VAL A 64 10.93 -3.21 -7.35
C VAL A 64 10.73 -4.72 -7.43
N VAL A 65 9.67 -5.20 -6.81
CA VAL A 65 9.30 -6.62 -6.76
C VAL A 65 8.08 -6.85 -7.63
N LEU A 66 8.25 -7.65 -8.69
CA LEU A 66 7.13 -8.17 -9.45
C LEU A 66 6.49 -9.33 -8.69
N VAL A 67 5.19 -9.18 -8.42
CA VAL A 67 4.33 -10.17 -7.78
C VAL A 67 3.31 -10.64 -8.81
N THR A 68 3.53 -11.82 -9.40
CA THR A 68 2.54 -12.44 -10.27
C THR A 68 1.45 -13.06 -9.41
N LEU A 69 0.23 -12.57 -9.54
CA LEU A 69 -0.95 -13.02 -8.79
C LEU A 69 -1.69 -14.15 -9.52
N LYS A 70 -2.35 -15.00 -8.73
CA LYS A 70 -3.30 -16.02 -9.18
C LYS A 70 -4.75 -15.52 -9.18
N THR A 71 -5.01 -14.46 -8.42
CA THR A 71 -6.33 -13.84 -8.26
C THR A 71 -6.23 -12.35 -8.58
N ALA A 72 -7.34 -11.76 -9.04
CA ALA A 72 -7.38 -10.33 -9.33
C ALA A 72 -7.04 -9.50 -8.08
N GLU A 73 -7.59 -9.89 -6.93
CA GLU A 73 -7.34 -9.24 -5.64
C GLU A 73 -6.17 -9.86 -4.88
N CYS A 74 -5.41 -9.00 -4.18
CA CYS A 74 -4.34 -9.39 -3.27
C CYS A 74 -4.63 -8.79 -1.90
N ASP A 75 -4.62 -9.63 -0.87
CA ASP A 75 -4.84 -9.18 0.51
C ASP A 75 -3.66 -8.30 0.98
N GLN A 76 -3.97 -7.18 1.62
CA GLN A 76 -2.96 -6.24 2.12
C GLN A 76 -1.99 -6.92 3.11
N LYS A 77 -2.41 -7.98 3.82
CA LYS A 77 -1.52 -8.77 4.68
C LYS A 77 -0.34 -9.36 3.93
N ASN A 78 -0.53 -9.81 2.68
CA ASN A 78 0.55 -10.35 1.86
C ASN A 78 1.56 -9.26 1.50
N ILE A 79 1.09 -8.05 1.20
CA ILE A 79 1.97 -6.90 0.91
C ILE A 79 2.74 -6.48 2.16
N THR A 80 2.07 -6.39 3.31
CA THR A 80 2.69 -6.09 4.62
C THR A 80 3.71 -7.16 5.03
N LEU A 81 3.47 -8.43 4.70
CA LEU A 81 4.43 -9.51 4.95
C LEU A 81 5.66 -9.35 4.04
N LEU A 82 5.45 -9.10 2.76
CA LEU A 82 6.52 -8.91 1.78
C LEU A 82 7.35 -7.65 2.08
N SER A 83 6.73 -6.56 2.51
CA SER A 83 7.44 -5.32 2.83
C SER A 83 8.38 -5.46 4.02
N LYS A 84 8.15 -6.45 4.88
CA LYS A 84 9.05 -6.78 6.00
C LYS A 84 10.20 -7.70 5.58
N LEU A 85 10.19 -8.24 4.35
CA LEU A 85 11.18 -9.21 3.86
C LEU A 85 12.60 -8.68 3.87
N ILE A 86 12.76 -7.41 3.52
CA ILE A 86 14.04 -6.71 3.50
C ILE A 86 13.78 -5.39 4.22
N ASP A 87 14.66 -5.01 5.14
CA ASP A 87 14.62 -3.70 5.83
C ASP A 87 15.04 -2.58 4.89
N GLN A 88 14.42 -2.51 3.71
CA GLN A 88 14.65 -1.55 2.65
C GLN A 88 13.33 -1.18 1.98
N ARG A 89 13.34 -0.08 1.22
CA ARG A 89 12.14 0.43 0.56
C ARG A 89 11.73 -0.51 -0.58
N MET A 90 10.46 -0.90 -0.60
CA MET A 90 9.93 -1.84 -1.60
C MET A 90 8.71 -1.27 -2.33
N LEU A 91 8.78 -1.32 -3.65
CA LEU A 91 7.65 -1.13 -4.56
C LEU A 91 7.20 -2.49 -5.09
N PHE A 92 5.92 -2.82 -4.95
CA PHE A 92 5.34 -4.05 -5.47
C PHE A 92 4.57 -3.77 -6.77
N VAL A 93 4.92 -4.51 -7.82
CA VAL A 93 4.15 -4.56 -9.06
C VAL A 93 3.26 -5.79 -9.01
N LEU A 94 1.98 -5.59 -8.71
CA LEU A 94 0.98 -6.65 -8.59
C LEU A 94 0.40 -6.94 -9.97
N GLN A 95 0.81 -8.04 -10.60
CA GLN A 95 0.39 -8.41 -11.95
C GLN A 95 -0.65 -9.53 -11.92
N PHE A 96 -1.81 -9.30 -12.52
CA PHE A 96 -2.82 -10.33 -12.77
C PHE A 96 -3.28 -10.26 -14.23
N GLY A 97 -3.00 -11.33 -14.99
CA GLY A 97 -3.16 -11.31 -16.44
C GLY A 97 -2.40 -10.15 -17.08
N ASP A 98 -3.10 -9.35 -17.88
CA ASP A 98 -2.53 -8.19 -18.58
C ASP A 98 -2.61 -6.89 -17.77
N THR A 99 -3.20 -6.94 -16.58
CA THR A 99 -3.39 -5.79 -15.71
C THR A 99 -2.40 -5.77 -14.56
N THR A 100 -2.09 -4.56 -14.10
CA THR A 100 -1.12 -4.33 -13.04
C THR A 100 -1.57 -3.21 -12.11
N ARG A 101 -1.28 -3.39 -10.83
CA ARG A 101 -1.40 -2.37 -9.78
C ARG A 101 -0.05 -2.18 -9.11
N LEU A 102 0.22 -0.97 -8.64
CA LEU A 102 1.38 -0.68 -7.81
C LEU A 102 0.96 -0.67 -6.35
N ALA A 103 1.79 -1.24 -5.48
CA ALA A 103 1.55 -1.22 -4.05
C ALA A 103 2.82 -0.88 -3.27
N VAL A 104 2.65 -0.17 -2.16
CA VAL A 104 3.72 0.22 -1.24
C VAL A 104 3.21 0.18 0.19
N TYR A 105 4.09 -0.18 1.13
CA TYR A 105 3.81 -0.11 2.56
C TYR A 105 4.56 1.08 3.19
N ARG A 106 3.83 2.04 3.75
CA ARG A 106 4.36 3.23 4.45
C ARG A 106 3.36 3.65 5.53
N ALA A 107 3.83 4.21 6.65
CA ALA A 107 2.99 4.70 7.74
C ALA A 107 1.89 3.69 8.17
N GLU A 108 2.29 2.42 8.33
CA GLU A 108 1.40 1.30 8.71
C GLU A 108 0.22 1.02 7.75
N LYS A 109 0.32 1.51 6.52
CA LYS A 109 -0.71 1.38 5.50
C LYS A 109 -0.13 0.81 4.22
N VAL A 110 -0.88 -0.12 3.61
CA VAL A 110 -0.67 -0.50 2.22
C VAL A 110 -1.44 0.47 1.34
N LEU A 111 -0.72 1.24 0.54
CA LEU A 111 -1.26 2.06 -0.53
C LEU A 111 -1.25 1.22 -1.80
N VAL A 112 -2.35 1.28 -2.55
CA VAL A 112 -2.51 0.55 -3.81
C VAL A 112 -3.06 1.50 -4.85
N SER A 113 -2.42 1.54 -6.01
CA SER A 113 -2.87 2.37 -7.13
C SER A 113 -4.11 1.79 -7.82
N GLU A 114 -4.62 2.56 -8.78
CA GLU A 114 -5.55 2.05 -9.80
C GLU A 114 -4.96 0.88 -10.60
N SER A 115 -5.83 0.13 -11.29
CA SER A 115 -5.42 -0.96 -12.20
C SER A 115 -5.21 -0.44 -13.62
N LYS A 116 -4.05 -0.70 -14.21
CA LYS A 116 -3.69 -0.33 -15.59
C LYS A 116 -2.87 -1.43 -16.25
N PRO A 117 -2.85 -1.52 -17.60
CA PRO A 117 -1.92 -2.41 -18.28
C PRO A 117 -0.47 -2.07 -17.92
N LEU A 118 0.40 -3.08 -17.90
CA LEU A 118 1.80 -2.90 -17.50
C LEU A 118 2.52 -1.79 -18.29
N GLY A 119 2.29 -1.72 -19.60
CA GLY A 119 2.87 -0.67 -20.46
C GLY A 119 2.31 0.73 -20.24
N GLY A 120 1.20 0.86 -19.50
CA GLY A 120 0.59 2.14 -19.15
C GLY A 120 1.22 2.81 -17.93
N TRP A 121 2.12 2.13 -17.21
CA TRP A 121 2.81 2.70 -16.06
C TRP A 121 4.07 3.47 -16.46
N LYS A 122 4.16 4.71 -16.00
CA LYS A 122 5.37 5.52 -16.06
C LYS A 122 5.56 6.22 -14.72
N LEU A 123 6.53 5.75 -13.94
CA LEU A 123 6.94 6.43 -12.70
C LEU A 123 7.94 7.52 -13.03
N SER A 124 7.67 8.72 -12.54
CA SER A 124 8.65 9.81 -12.60
C SER A 124 9.51 9.74 -11.35
N LEU A 125 10.83 9.67 -11.50
CA LEU A 125 11.77 9.71 -10.38
C LEU A 125 12.21 11.16 -10.17
N ILE A 126 11.44 11.91 -9.39
CA ILE A 126 11.69 13.34 -9.12
C ILE A 126 12.15 13.49 -7.69
N GLY A 127 13.35 14.05 -7.49
CA GLY A 127 13.92 14.31 -6.16
C GLY A 127 15.40 14.65 -6.24
N LEU A 128 15.92 15.28 -5.18
CA LEU A 128 17.35 15.64 -5.07
C LEU A 128 18.19 14.51 -4.45
N ASP A 129 17.55 13.53 -3.83
CA ASP A 129 18.12 12.31 -3.28
C ASP A 129 17.13 11.14 -3.38
N LEU A 130 17.57 9.95 -2.96
CA LEU A 130 16.72 8.76 -2.99
C LEU A 130 15.49 8.84 -2.08
N GLU A 131 15.51 9.66 -1.05
CA GLU A 131 14.37 9.82 -0.16
C GLU A 131 13.28 10.67 -0.80
N ALA A 132 13.65 11.82 -1.37
CA ALA A 132 12.72 12.63 -2.15
C ALA A 132 12.13 11.84 -3.33
N ILE A 133 12.93 11.03 -4.02
CA ILE A 133 12.42 10.12 -5.06
C ILE A 133 11.44 9.11 -4.48
N TRP A 134 11.79 8.49 -3.36
CA TRP A 134 10.95 7.48 -2.73
C TRP A 134 9.60 8.04 -2.29
N GLU A 135 9.59 9.21 -1.66
CA GLU A 135 8.37 9.93 -1.27
C GLU A 135 7.53 10.30 -2.50
N ASN A 136 8.18 10.78 -3.56
CA ASN A 136 7.50 11.09 -4.83
C ASN A 136 6.86 9.86 -5.49
N VAL A 137 7.51 8.69 -5.41
CA VAL A 137 6.93 7.42 -5.89
C VAL A 137 5.72 7.02 -5.04
N ILE A 138 5.82 7.11 -3.71
CA ILE A 138 4.69 6.81 -2.81
C ILE A 138 3.51 7.75 -3.11
N ALA A 139 3.77 9.04 -3.29
CA ALA A 139 2.75 10.04 -3.60
C ALA A 139 2.04 9.74 -4.92
N GLN A 140 2.77 9.38 -5.97
CA GLN A 140 2.18 8.95 -7.25
C GLN A 140 1.27 7.71 -7.10
N ILE A 141 1.64 6.74 -6.26
CA ILE A 141 0.86 5.52 -6.03
C ILE A 141 -0.38 5.82 -5.18
N GLY A 142 -0.22 6.63 -4.15
CA GLY A 142 -1.28 7.01 -3.22
C GLY A 142 -2.21 8.11 -3.73
N GLY A 143 -1.90 8.74 -4.87
CA GLY A 143 -2.63 9.91 -5.37
C GLY A 143 -2.52 11.11 -4.43
N ILE A 144 -1.40 11.23 -3.71
CA ILE A 144 -1.17 12.28 -2.71
C ILE A 144 -0.45 13.44 -3.39
N ASP A 145 -0.94 14.65 -3.17
CA ASP A 145 -0.25 15.86 -3.58
C ASP A 145 0.72 16.29 -2.49
N LEU A 146 2.01 16.30 -2.81
CA LEU A 146 3.09 16.76 -1.92
C LEU A 146 3.43 18.24 -2.10
N THR A 147 2.69 18.97 -2.94
CA THR A 147 2.90 20.42 -3.10
C THR A 147 2.65 21.16 -1.79
N GLY A 148 3.48 22.17 -1.50
CA GLY A 148 3.37 22.98 -0.28
C GLY A 148 4.08 22.41 0.96
N GLY A 149 4.87 21.34 0.82
CA GLY A 149 5.66 20.79 1.94
C GLY A 149 4.83 19.97 2.93
N ALA A 150 3.73 19.39 2.47
CA ALA A 150 2.93 18.48 3.27
C ALA A 150 3.75 17.24 3.69
N ASP A 151 3.65 16.86 4.96
CA ASP A 151 4.25 15.62 5.46
C ASP A 151 3.49 14.42 4.90
N LEU A 152 4.20 13.59 4.13
CA LEU A 152 3.67 12.41 3.47
C LEU A 152 3.10 11.41 4.49
N ASP A 153 3.82 11.15 5.58
CA ASP A 153 3.41 10.14 6.56
C ASP A 153 2.20 10.63 7.36
N ALA A 154 2.19 11.90 7.74
CA ALA A 154 1.04 12.52 8.39
C ALA A 154 -0.21 12.46 7.50
N THR A 155 -0.06 12.74 6.20
CA THR A 155 -1.15 12.69 5.22
C THR A 155 -1.69 11.26 5.04
N ILE A 156 -0.80 10.27 4.93
CA ILE A 156 -1.19 8.86 4.85
C ILE A 156 -1.92 8.43 6.12
N ALA A 157 -1.41 8.80 7.30
CA ALA A 157 -1.99 8.46 8.58
C ALA A 157 -3.40 9.06 8.74
N GLU A 158 -3.59 10.33 8.39
CA GLU A 158 -4.88 11.01 8.46
C GLU A 158 -5.89 10.40 7.47
N ASN A 159 -5.49 10.18 6.22
CA ASN A 159 -6.35 9.50 5.23
C ASN A 159 -6.79 8.12 5.72
N ASN A 160 -5.88 7.35 6.32
CA ASN A 160 -6.19 6.04 6.89
C ASN A 160 -7.12 6.13 8.11
N ARG A 161 -6.96 7.16 8.96
CA ARG A 161 -7.86 7.43 10.11
C ARG A 161 -9.28 7.71 9.61
N GLN A 162 -9.41 8.61 8.63
CA GLN A 162 -10.70 8.96 8.02
C GLN A 162 -11.36 7.74 7.37
N GLU A 163 -10.62 6.95 6.59
CA GLU A 163 -11.15 5.74 5.95
C GLU A 163 -11.68 4.73 7.00
N LYS A 164 -10.94 4.53 8.11
CA LYS A 164 -11.38 3.67 9.21
C LYS A 164 -12.65 4.18 9.87
N LEU A 165 -12.76 5.47 10.13
CA LEU A 165 -13.97 6.09 10.69
C LEU A 165 -15.16 5.94 9.75
N HIS A 166 -14.99 6.22 8.46
CA HIS A 166 -16.04 6.02 7.45
C HIS A 166 -16.54 4.57 7.40
N LYS A 167 -15.63 3.59 7.41
CA LYS A 167 -16.00 2.16 7.44
C LYS A 167 -16.76 1.79 8.71
N GLN A 168 -16.34 2.31 9.87
CA GLN A 168 -17.04 2.08 11.14
C GLN A 168 -18.45 2.68 11.11
N ILE A 169 -18.59 3.91 10.62
CA ILE A 169 -19.90 4.58 10.44
C ILE A 169 -20.80 3.74 9.54
N ALA A 170 -20.34 3.36 8.34
CA ALA A 170 -21.14 2.57 7.40
C ALA A 170 -21.58 1.21 7.99
N ALA A 171 -20.70 0.54 8.73
CA ALA A 171 -21.02 -0.72 9.39
C ALA A 171 -22.08 -0.53 10.50
N LEU A 172 -21.98 0.56 11.27
CA LEU A 172 -22.97 0.89 12.31
C LEU A 172 -24.32 1.31 11.71
N GLU A 173 -24.31 2.09 10.62
CA GLU A 173 -25.52 2.49 9.89
C GLU A 173 -26.28 1.27 9.36
N LYS A 174 -25.55 0.32 8.75
CA LYS A 174 -26.13 -0.95 8.30
C LYS A 174 -26.72 -1.76 9.47
N LYS A 175 -26.03 -1.83 10.60
CA LYS A 175 -26.55 -2.50 11.82
C LYS A 175 -27.81 -1.81 12.36
N ALA A 176 -27.81 -0.48 12.42
CA ALA A 176 -28.95 0.31 12.91
C ALA A 176 -30.20 0.16 12.03
N MET A 177 -30.03 -0.03 10.72
CA MET A 177 -31.12 -0.29 9.78
C MET A 177 -31.80 -1.64 10.05
N THR A 178 -31.03 -2.65 10.46
CA THR A 178 -31.54 -4.01 10.73
C THR A 178 -32.00 -4.24 12.18
N GLU A 179 -31.70 -3.32 13.10
CA GLU A 179 -32.03 -3.44 14.52
C GLU A 179 -33.51 -3.14 14.79
N ARG A 180 -34.17 -4.06 15.51
CA ARG A 180 -35.60 -3.98 15.85
C ARG A 180 -35.83 -3.34 17.21
N GLN A 181 -34.89 -3.48 18.14
CA GLN A 181 -35.03 -2.96 19.50
C GLN A 181 -34.78 -1.44 19.52
N PRO A 182 -35.78 -0.60 19.93
CA PRO A 182 -35.65 0.85 19.90
C PRO A 182 -34.45 1.39 20.71
N ARG A 183 -34.19 0.82 21.89
CA ARG A 183 -33.06 1.21 22.76
C ARG A 183 -31.71 1.00 22.06
N ARG A 184 -31.49 -0.18 21.49
CA ARG A 184 -30.24 -0.50 20.76
C ARG A 184 -30.08 0.34 19.50
N LYS A 185 -31.17 0.62 18.80
CA LYS A 185 -31.15 1.52 17.63
C LYS A 185 -30.73 2.94 18.02
N TRP A 186 -31.22 3.45 19.15
CA TRP A 186 -30.81 4.74 19.69
C TRP A 186 -29.32 4.76 20.08
N GLU A 187 -28.82 3.73 20.77
CA GLU A 187 -27.40 3.60 21.11
C GLU A 187 -26.50 3.56 19.86
N LEU A 188 -26.92 2.85 18.80
CA LEU A 188 -26.19 2.82 17.53
C LEU A 188 -26.19 4.20 16.86
N ALA A 189 -27.31 4.91 16.87
CA ALA A 189 -27.42 6.27 16.31
C ALA A 189 -26.53 7.27 17.06
N GLU A 190 -26.47 7.19 18.39
CA GLU A 190 -25.61 8.04 19.21
C GLU A 190 -24.12 7.77 18.93
N LYS A 191 -23.73 6.49 18.78
CA LYS A 191 -22.36 6.11 18.36
C LYS A 191 -22.01 6.64 16.97
N ILE A 192 -22.92 6.54 16.01
CA ILE A 192 -22.74 7.10 14.67
C ILE A 192 -22.54 8.62 14.75
N ARG A 193 -23.35 9.33 15.54
CA ARG A 193 -23.24 10.79 15.72
C ARG A 193 -21.86 11.16 16.28
N ARG A 194 -21.40 10.47 17.32
CA ARG A 194 -20.06 10.68 17.90
C ARG A 194 -18.94 10.51 16.88
N LEU A 195 -18.96 9.43 16.10
CA LEU A 195 -17.95 9.18 15.07
C LEU A 195 -18.00 10.20 13.93
N LYS A 196 -19.19 10.72 13.57
CA LYS A 196 -19.33 11.79 12.57
C LYS A 196 -18.72 13.12 13.06
N ILE A 197 -18.83 13.44 14.34
CA ILE A 197 -18.18 14.61 14.94
C ILE A 197 -16.66 14.47 14.91
N GLU A 198 -16.13 13.29 15.25
CA GLU A 198 -14.68 13.00 15.21
C GLU A 198 -14.09 13.04 13.80
N LEU A 199 -14.92 12.84 12.78
CA LEU A 199 -14.59 12.99 11.37
C LEU A 199 -14.64 14.45 10.88
N GLY A 200 -15.03 15.40 11.74
CA GLY A 200 -15.16 16.82 11.40
C GLY A 200 -16.56 17.22 10.89
N GLY A 201 -17.55 16.33 10.96
CA GLY A 201 -18.94 16.65 10.66
C GLY A 201 -19.59 17.44 11.80
N THR A 202 -20.04 18.67 11.54
CA THR A 202 -20.82 19.44 12.50
C THR A 202 -22.09 18.69 12.88
N SER A 203 -22.31 18.54 14.20
CA SER A 203 -23.58 18.10 14.75
C SER A 203 -24.64 19.14 14.44
N ASN A 204 -25.45 18.93 13.39
CA ASN A 204 -26.73 19.62 13.34
C ASN A 204 -27.65 18.97 14.38
N GLU A 205 -28.01 19.78 15.36
CA GLU A 205 -29.07 19.58 16.35
C GLU A 205 -30.41 19.20 15.68
#